data_AF-A0A535P3L0-F1
#
_entry.id   AF-A0A535P3L0-F1
#
_cell.length_a   1.000
_cell.length_b   1.000
_cell.length_c   1.000
_cell.angle_alpha   90.00
_cell.angle_beta   90.00
_cell.angle_gamma   90.00
#
_symmetry.space_group_name_H-M   'P 1'
#
loop_
_entity.id
_entity.type
_entity.pdbx_description
1 polymer ?
#
loop_
_entity_poly.entity_id
_entity_poly.type
_entity_poly.pdbx_seq_one_letter_code
_entity_poly.pdbx_strand_id
1 'polypeptide(L)'
;MFLKHLNINRHGLCAFFIILFAIVLRIILIVQGWPATDSDEGTLGLMARHIAYRGEYPIFFYGQGYMGSFEAYLAAILFHLFGPSLFVLRLGLIIIIALFLVSIYLLTALLFTRNLALVTLCLLSFGSQEILSIQLKAIGGYPETLLFGALELLIATWLALGDAS
;
A
#
# COMPACT_ATOMS: atom_id res chain seq x y z
N MET A 1 -1.79 14.23 21.12
CA MET A 1 -1.00 15.06 20.16
C MET A 1 -1.19 14.60 18.71
N PHE A 2 -1.02 13.29 18.40
CA PHE A 2 -1.25 12.68 17.07
C PHE A 2 -2.64 12.98 16.44
N LEU A 3 -3.72 12.86 17.24
CA LEU A 3 -5.09 13.09 16.79
C LEU A 3 -5.49 14.56 16.61
N LYS A 4 -4.66 15.53 17.04
CA LYS A 4 -4.97 16.96 16.88
C LYS A 4 -4.77 17.43 15.44
N HIS A 5 -4.01 16.68 14.64
CA HIS A 5 -3.86 16.92 13.19
C HIS A 5 -4.88 16.17 12.33
N LEU A 6 -5.58 15.18 12.90
CA LEU A 6 -6.76 14.49 12.36
C LEU A 6 -8.07 15.28 12.57
N ASN A 7 -7.99 16.54 13.03
CA ASN A 7 -9.14 17.42 12.96
C ASN A 7 -9.65 17.44 11.52
N ILE A 8 -10.95 17.21 11.32
CA ILE A 8 -11.66 17.29 10.03
C ILE A 8 -11.60 18.75 9.58
N ASN A 9 -10.43 19.13 9.06
CA ASN A 9 -10.13 20.41 8.48
C ASN A 9 -10.24 20.23 6.96
N ARG A 10 -10.46 21.33 6.23
CA ARG A 10 -10.60 21.34 4.77
C ARG A 10 -9.49 20.53 4.08
N HIS A 11 -8.25 20.61 4.55
CA HIS A 11 -7.13 19.84 4.02
C HIS A 11 -7.26 18.32 4.25
N GLY A 12 -7.74 17.89 5.42
CA GLY A 12 -7.94 16.47 5.69
C GLY A 12 -9.05 15.88 4.83
N LEU A 13 -10.12 16.65 4.59
CA LEU A 13 -11.19 16.25 3.69
C LEU A 13 -10.71 16.16 2.23
N CYS A 14 -9.92 17.14 1.76
CA CYS A 14 -9.29 17.06 0.44
C CYS A 14 -8.37 15.84 0.32
N ALA A 15 -7.53 15.56 1.32
CA ALA A 15 -6.68 14.39 1.33
C ALA A 15 -7.48 13.08 1.25
N PHE A 16 -8.56 12.99 2.04
CA PHE A 16 -9.48 11.85 2.00
C PHE A 16 -10.04 11.61 0.60
N PHE A 17 -10.55 12.66 -0.07
CA PHE A 17 -11.09 12.51 -1.42
C PHE A 17 -10.03 12.14 -2.46
N ILE A 18 -8.80 12.67 -2.35
CA ILE A 18 -7.70 12.28 -3.23
C ILE A 18 -7.37 10.80 -3.06
N ILE A 19 -7.21 10.34 -1.81
CA ILE A 19 -6.92 8.94 -1.49
C ILE A 19 -8.06 8.03 -1.94
N LEU A 20 -9.31 8.42 -1.67
CA LEU A 20 -10.49 7.67 -2.11
C LEU A 20 -10.52 7.53 -3.63
N PHE A 21 -10.30 8.61 -4.35
CA PHE A 21 -10.26 8.57 -5.82
C PHE A 21 -9.08 7.72 -6.33
N ALA A 22 -7.91 7.79 -5.70
CA ALA A 22 -6.75 6.97 -6.03
C ALA A 22 -7.01 5.47 -5.81
N ILE A 23 -7.74 5.11 -4.76
CA ILE A 23 -8.19 3.75 -4.45
C ILE A 23 -9.23 3.28 -5.48
N VAL A 24 -10.26 4.09 -5.74
CA VAL A 24 -11.32 3.77 -6.71
C VAL A 24 -10.75 3.56 -8.10
N LEU A 25 -9.83 4.42 -8.53
CA LEU A 25 -9.11 4.26 -9.81
C LEU A 25 -8.42 2.89 -9.89
N ARG A 26 -7.67 2.51 -8.84
CA ARG A 26 -6.97 1.22 -8.77
C ARG A 26 -7.92 0.03 -8.77
N ILE A 27 -9.03 0.12 -8.05
CA ILE A 27 -10.09 -0.91 -8.07
C ILE A 27 -10.65 -1.07 -9.48
N ILE A 28 -10.98 0.03 -10.17
CA ILE A 28 -11.50 0.00 -11.55
C ILE A 28 -10.48 -0.68 -12.48
N LEU A 29 -9.20 -0.31 -12.38
CA LEU A 29 -8.13 -0.90 -13.18
C LEU A 29 -8.02 -2.41 -12.97
N ILE A 30 -8.03 -2.88 -11.72
CA ILE A 30 -7.96 -4.32 -11.42
C ILE A 30 -9.20 -5.06 -11.95
N VAL A 31 -10.40 -4.48 -11.78
CA VAL A 31 -11.65 -5.07 -12.30
C VAL A 31 -11.62 -5.19 -13.82
N GLN A 32 -10.97 -4.25 -14.51
CA GLN A 32 -10.76 -4.30 -15.96
C GLN A 32 -9.64 -5.28 -16.38
N GLY A 33 -9.02 -6.00 -15.44
CA GLY A 33 -7.94 -6.94 -15.72
C GLY A 33 -6.58 -6.26 -15.98
N TRP A 34 -6.44 -4.99 -15.58
CA TRP A 34 -5.19 -4.24 -15.73
C TRP A 34 -4.40 -4.18 -14.40
N PRO A 35 -3.06 -4.29 -14.45
CA PRO A 35 -2.24 -4.70 -15.59
C PRO A 35 -2.43 -6.19 -15.91
N ALA A 36 -1.95 -6.63 -17.07
CA ALA A 36 -1.95 -8.05 -17.42
C ALA A 36 -1.16 -8.87 -16.40
N THR A 37 -1.74 -9.98 -15.95
CA THR A 37 -1.12 -10.90 -14.99
C THR A 37 0.06 -11.64 -15.61
N ASP A 38 0.99 -12.08 -14.76
CA ASP A 38 2.14 -12.90 -15.14
C ASP A 38 2.33 -14.11 -14.20
N SER A 39 3.39 -14.88 -14.43
CA SER A 39 3.73 -16.07 -13.64
C SER A 39 4.12 -15.75 -12.20
N ASP A 40 4.62 -14.56 -11.95
CA ASP A 40 5.09 -14.14 -10.64
C ASP A 40 3.89 -13.91 -9.72
N GLU A 41 2.85 -13.21 -10.21
CA GLU A 41 1.57 -13.10 -9.49
C GLU A 41 0.91 -14.46 -9.25
N GLY A 42 1.03 -15.39 -10.22
CA GLY A 42 0.56 -16.77 -10.05
C GLY A 42 1.28 -17.49 -8.91
N THR A 43 2.59 -17.31 -8.80
CA THR A 43 3.43 -17.89 -7.74
C THR A 43 3.06 -17.32 -6.38
N LEU A 44 2.89 -16.00 -6.29
CA LEU A 44 2.48 -15.32 -5.05
C LEU A 44 1.06 -15.74 -4.63
N GLY A 45 0.15 -15.88 -5.60
CA GLY A 45 -1.19 -16.40 -5.37
C GLY A 45 -1.20 -17.85 -4.84
N LEU A 46 -0.35 -18.74 -5.37
CA LEU A 46 -0.19 -20.09 -4.84
C LEU A 46 0.37 -20.08 -3.42
N MET A 47 1.37 -19.26 -3.17
CA MET A 47 1.96 -19.06 -1.85
C MET A 47 0.94 -18.56 -0.82
N ALA A 48 0.12 -17.57 -1.18
CA ALA A 48 -0.98 -17.09 -0.34
C ALA A 48 -2.01 -18.20 -0.04
N ARG A 49 -2.31 -19.07 -1.02
CA ARG A 49 -3.19 -20.24 -0.79
C ARG A 49 -2.55 -21.28 0.14
N HIS A 50 -1.26 -21.53 0.03
CA HIS A 50 -0.55 -22.45 0.91
C HIS A 50 -0.54 -21.94 2.36
N ILE A 51 -0.30 -20.64 2.54
CA ILE A 51 -0.42 -20.00 3.86
C ILE A 51 -1.84 -20.15 4.41
N ALA A 52 -2.86 -19.74 3.64
CA ALA A 52 -4.25 -19.73 4.10
C ALA A 52 -4.82 -21.14 4.37
N TYR A 53 -4.52 -22.12 3.52
CA TYR A 53 -5.24 -23.40 3.52
C TYR A 53 -4.39 -24.61 3.85
N ARG A 54 -3.07 -24.46 3.96
CA ARG A 54 -2.14 -25.55 4.29
C ARG A 54 -1.28 -25.29 5.52
N GLY A 55 -1.37 -24.09 6.12
CA GLY A 55 -0.60 -23.73 7.30
C GLY A 55 0.91 -23.65 7.02
N GLU A 56 1.29 -23.30 5.80
CA GLU A 56 2.70 -23.08 5.45
C GLU A 56 3.17 -21.69 5.91
N TYR A 57 4.44 -21.60 6.32
CA TYR A 57 5.07 -20.37 6.80
C TYR A 57 6.32 -20.00 6.00
N PRO A 58 6.20 -19.72 4.71
CA PRO A 58 7.34 -19.32 3.90
C PRO A 58 7.89 -17.99 4.39
N ILE A 59 9.23 -17.88 4.44
CA ILE A 59 9.92 -16.63 4.77
C ILE A 59 10.16 -15.84 3.49
N PHE A 60 10.59 -16.53 2.44
CA PHE A 60 10.88 -15.94 1.14
C PHE A 60 9.83 -16.31 0.08
N PHE A 61 9.70 -15.46 -0.92
CA PHE A 61 8.96 -15.73 -2.15
C PHE A 61 9.46 -17.04 -2.78
N TYR A 62 8.53 -17.91 -3.23
CA TYR A 62 8.92 -19.22 -3.76
C TYR A 62 9.87 -19.13 -4.97
N GLY A 63 10.98 -19.86 -4.91
CA GLY A 63 12.02 -19.85 -5.93
C GLY A 63 13.00 -18.68 -5.83
N GLN A 64 12.82 -17.77 -4.88
CA GLN A 64 13.72 -16.64 -4.63
C GLN A 64 14.23 -16.68 -3.18
N GLY A 65 15.53 -16.46 -2.98
CA GLY A 65 16.16 -16.45 -1.65
C GLY A 65 16.32 -15.07 -1.02
N TYR A 66 15.67 -14.05 -1.59
CA TYR A 66 15.92 -12.64 -1.23
C TYR A 66 14.65 -11.79 -1.06
N MET A 67 13.52 -12.18 -1.67
CA MET A 67 12.28 -11.41 -1.60
C MET A 67 11.40 -11.91 -0.47
N GLY A 68 10.85 -11.00 0.33
CA GLY A 68 9.99 -11.35 1.46
C GLY A 68 8.62 -11.90 1.04
N SER A 69 7.89 -12.40 2.03
CA SER A 69 6.59 -13.06 1.89
C SER A 69 5.38 -12.20 2.29
N PHE A 70 5.61 -10.92 2.57
CA PHE A 70 4.65 -10.02 3.18
C PHE A 70 3.33 -9.92 2.40
N GLU A 71 3.40 -9.67 1.09
CA GLU A 71 2.22 -9.62 0.23
C GLU A 71 1.41 -10.93 0.26
N ALA A 72 2.08 -12.09 0.30
CA ALA A 72 1.43 -13.39 0.34
C ALA A 72 0.69 -13.64 1.66
N TYR A 73 1.25 -13.21 2.80
CA TYR A 73 0.55 -13.27 4.10
C TYR A 73 -0.67 -12.37 4.14
N LEU A 74 -0.55 -11.13 3.64
CA LEU A 74 -1.69 -10.22 3.55
C LEU A 74 -2.79 -10.80 2.66
N ALA A 75 -2.43 -11.35 1.50
CA ALA A 75 -3.36 -12.02 0.61
C ALA A 75 -3.99 -13.28 1.23
N ALA A 76 -3.24 -14.05 2.02
CA ALA A 76 -3.77 -15.23 2.72
C ALA A 76 -4.91 -14.86 3.69
N ILE A 77 -4.77 -13.76 4.43
CA ILE A 77 -5.83 -13.23 5.30
C ILE A 77 -7.06 -12.87 4.46
N LEU A 78 -6.86 -12.17 3.34
CA LEU A 78 -7.97 -11.77 2.46
C LEU A 78 -8.62 -12.97 1.75
N PHE A 79 -7.87 -14.01 1.45
CA PHE A 79 -8.38 -15.25 0.86
C PHE A 79 -9.34 -15.97 1.82
N HIS A 80 -9.10 -15.95 3.13
CA HIS A 80 -10.08 -16.46 4.10
C HIS A 80 -11.40 -15.69 4.09
N LEU A 81 -11.37 -14.39 3.81
CA LEU A 81 -12.55 -13.52 3.86
C LEU A 81 -13.36 -13.53 2.55
N PHE A 82 -12.67 -13.53 1.40
CA PHE A 82 -13.30 -13.30 0.09
C PHE A 82 -13.07 -14.45 -0.91
N GLY A 83 -12.29 -15.46 -0.54
CA GLY A 83 -11.87 -16.55 -1.42
C GLY A 83 -10.66 -16.18 -2.30
N PRO A 84 -9.96 -17.19 -2.86
CA PRO A 84 -8.78 -16.97 -3.69
C PRO A 84 -9.19 -16.46 -5.08
N SER A 85 -8.68 -15.29 -5.47
CA SER A 85 -8.78 -14.75 -6.82
C SER A 85 -7.68 -13.71 -7.08
N LEU A 86 -7.40 -13.41 -8.35
CA LEU A 86 -6.46 -12.34 -8.71
C LEU A 86 -6.90 -10.98 -8.18
N PHE A 87 -8.21 -10.71 -8.17
CA PHE A 87 -8.76 -9.48 -7.60
C PHE A 87 -8.43 -9.36 -6.10
N VAL A 88 -8.68 -10.42 -5.33
CA VAL A 88 -8.44 -10.43 -3.87
C VAL A 88 -6.94 -10.35 -3.56
N LEU A 89 -6.09 -10.97 -4.40
CA LEU A 89 -4.63 -10.83 -4.31
C LEU A 89 -4.21 -9.36 -4.43
N ARG A 90 -4.66 -8.68 -5.49
CA ARG A 90 -4.33 -7.27 -5.75
C ARG A 90 -5.03 -6.30 -4.80
N LEU A 91 -6.13 -6.70 -4.15
CA LEU A 91 -6.76 -5.92 -3.08
C LEU A 91 -5.81 -5.70 -1.90
N GLY A 92 -4.94 -6.68 -1.60
CA GLY A 92 -3.88 -6.50 -0.60
C GLY A 92 -2.95 -5.35 -0.95
N LEU A 93 -2.57 -5.21 -2.21
CA LEU A 93 -1.71 -4.10 -2.69
C LEU A 93 -2.41 -2.75 -2.56
N ILE A 94 -3.72 -2.68 -2.85
CA ILE A 94 -4.50 -1.43 -2.66
C ILE A 94 -4.44 -0.98 -1.20
N ILE A 95 -4.54 -1.90 -0.24
CA ILE A 95 -4.42 -1.58 1.19
C ILE A 95 -3.04 -1.00 1.49
N ILE A 96 -1.97 -1.63 1.00
CA ILE A 96 -0.60 -1.16 1.19
C ILE A 96 -0.41 0.25 0.61
N ILE A 97 -0.90 0.50 -0.61
CA ILE A 97 -0.82 1.81 -1.26
C ILE A 97 -1.65 2.86 -0.50
N ALA A 98 -2.85 2.52 -0.03
CA ALA A 98 -3.67 3.43 0.75
C ALA A 98 -2.95 3.86 2.04
N LEU A 99 -2.33 2.90 2.74
CA LEU A 99 -1.52 3.17 3.92
C LEU A 99 -0.30 4.04 3.59
N PHE A 100 0.36 3.80 2.45
CA PHE A 100 1.47 4.63 1.98
C PHE A 100 1.02 6.07 1.74
N LEU A 101 -0.09 6.28 1.03
CA LEU A 101 -0.63 7.61 0.73
C LEU A 101 -1.03 8.37 2.00
N VAL A 102 -1.60 7.68 3.00
CA VAL A 102 -1.86 8.28 4.31
C VAL A 102 -0.55 8.65 5.00
N SER A 103 0.43 7.74 5.03
CA SER A 103 1.72 7.95 5.69
C SER A 103 2.50 9.11 5.10
N ILE A 104 2.56 9.22 3.77
CA ILE A 104 3.28 10.30 3.09
C ILE A 104 2.59 11.66 3.24
N TYR A 105 1.25 11.68 3.31
CA TYR A 105 0.50 12.89 3.62
C TYR A 105 0.82 13.37 5.05
N LEU A 106 0.79 12.48 6.03
CA LEU A 106 1.12 12.80 7.41
C LEU A 106 2.57 13.26 7.57
N LEU A 107 3.52 12.56 6.93
CA LEU A 107 4.94 12.92 6.96
C LEU A 107 5.18 14.32 6.39
N THR A 108 4.65 14.59 5.20
CA THR A 108 4.81 15.89 4.54
C THR A 108 4.13 17.01 5.33
N ALA A 109 2.96 16.73 5.92
CA ALA A 109 2.25 17.69 6.75
C ALA A 109 2.96 17.97 8.08
N LEU A 110 3.73 17.01 8.61
CA LEU A 110 4.53 17.14 9.81
C LEU A 110 5.82 17.95 9.57
N LEU A 111 6.50 17.69 8.45
CA LEU A 111 7.76 18.35 8.11
C LEU A 111 7.59 19.74 7.48
N PHE A 112 6.48 19.97 6.77
CA PHE A 112 6.29 21.17 5.95
C PHE A 112 4.90 21.78 6.15
N THR A 113 4.21 22.10 5.05
CA THR A 113 2.87 22.72 5.06
C THR A 113 1.82 21.75 4.55
N ARG A 114 0.57 21.92 5.01
CA ARG A 114 -0.58 21.11 4.56
C ARG A 114 -0.87 21.25 3.06
N ASN A 115 -0.56 22.40 2.46
CA ASN A 115 -0.72 22.60 1.02
C ASN A 115 0.29 21.76 0.23
N LEU A 116 1.55 21.77 0.66
CA LEU A 116 2.57 20.92 0.04
C LEU A 116 2.22 19.44 0.19
N ALA A 117 1.73 19.02 1.37
CA ALA A 117 1.28 17.65 1.58
C ALA A 117 0.17 17.22 0.61
N LEU A 118 -0.78 18.10 0.27
CA LEU A 118 -1.81 17.82 -0.74
C LEU A 118 -1.23 17.73 -2.16
N VAL A 119 -0.26 18.58 -2.51
CA VAL A 119 0.43 18.51 -3.81
C VAL A 119 1.20 17.21 -3.95
N THR A 120 1.99 16.85 -2.92
CA THR A 120 2.72 15.58 -2.85
C THR A 120 1.78 14.38 -2.95
N LEU A 121 0.68 14.40 -2.18
CA LEU A 121 -0.33 13.35 -2.21
C LEU A 121 -0.95 13.19 -3.59
N CYS A 122 -1.32 14.30 -4.25
CA CYS A 122 -1.88 14.28 -5.61
C CYS A 122 -0.88 13.69 -6.61
N LEU A 123 0.37 14.15 -6.58
CA LEU A 123 1.43 13.69 -7.48
C LEU A 123 1.72 12.19 -7.31
N LEU A 124 1.77 11.69 -6.07
CA LEU A 124 2.03 10.28 -5.80
C LEU A 124 0.80 9.38 -5.99
N SER A 125 -0.41 9.95 -6.00
CA SER A 125 -1.65 9.20 -6.24
C SER A 125 -1.81 8.79 -7.71
N PHE A 126 -1.41 9.67 -8.64
CA PHE A 126 -1.64 9.58 -10.09
C PHE A 126 -0.38 9.41 -10.93
N GLY A 127 0.57 8.58 -10.44
CA GLY A 127 1.81 8.31 -11.14
C GLY A 127 1.64 7.83 -12.60
N SER A 128 2.76 7.66 -13.31
CA SER A 128 2.74 7.17 -14.69
C SER A 128 2.10 5.77 -14.78
N GLN A 129 1.77 5.36 -16.01
CA GLN A 129 1.24 4.02 -16.27
C GLN A 129 2.14 2.92 -15.69
N GLU A 130 3.46 3.08 -15.77
CA GLU A 130 4.44 2.14 -15.24
C GLU A 130 4.38 2.07 -13.72
N ILE A 131 4.27 3.22 -13.05
CA ILE A 131 4.15 3.29 -11.58
C ILE A 131 2.84 2.66 -11.10
N LEU A 132 1.73 2.92 -11.79
CA LEU A 132 0.46 2.27 -11.45
C LEU A 132 0.52 0.76 -11.71
N SER A 133 1.19 0.33 -12.77
CA SER A 133 1.30 -1.09 -13.13
C SER A 133 2.09 -1.85 -12.06
N ILE A 134 3.26 -1.33 -11.69
CA ILE A 134 4.13 -1.99 -10.71
C ILE A 134 3.51 -2.01 -9.30
N GLN A 135 2.69 -1.01 -8.98
CA GLN A 135 1.92 -0.97 -7.73
C GLN A 135 0.76 -1.98 -7.70
N LEU A 136 0.25 -2.39 -8.86
CA LEU A 136 -0.91 -3.28 -8.97
C LEU A 136 -0.56 -4.73 -9.33
N LYS A 137 0.72 -5.05 -9.52
CA LYS A 137 1.20 -6.42 -9.71
C LYS A 137 1.72 -6.99 -8.40
N ALA A 138 1.19 -8.14 -8.00
CA ALA A 138 1.62 -8.86 -6.81
C ALA A 138 2.91 -9.66 -7.09
N ILE A 139 4.02 -8.93 -7.19
CA ILE A 139 5.36 -9.48 -7.50
C ILE A 139 6.36 -9.27 -6.35
N GLY A 140 5.90 -8.71 -5.23
CA GLY A 140 6.73 -8.39 -4.08
C GLY A 140 7.66 -7.19 -4.29
N GLY A 141 8.00 -6.55 -3.18
CA GLY A 141 9.06 -5.57 -3.03
C GLY A 141 8.65 -4.11 -3.26
N TYR A 142 7.68 -3.81 -4.13
CA TYR A 142 7.45 -2.43 -4.54
C TYR A 142 6.50 -1.66 -3.61
N PRO A 143 5.22 -2.07 -3.43
CA PRO A 143 4.30 -1.31 -2.59
C PRO A 143 4.74 -1.30 -1.12
N GLU A 144 5.31 -2.40 -0.63
CA GLU A 144 5.80 -2.48 0.74
C GLU A 144 7.00 -1.56 0.99
N THR A 145 7.93 -1.43 0.04
CA THR A 145 9.08 -0.52 0.20
C THR A 145 8.62 0.93 0.31
N LEU A 146 7.62 1.32 -0.49
CA LEU A 146 7.02 2.65 -0.40
C LEU A 146 6.37 2.86 0.98
N LEU A 147 5.55 1.91 1.43
CA LEU A 147 4.87 2.00 2.72
C LEU A 147 5.86 2.05 3.88
N PHE A 148 6.76 1.09 3.98
CA PHE A 148 7.66 0.98 5.12
C PHE A 148 8.68 2.12 5.14
N GLY A 149 9.19 2.57 3.99
CA GLY A 149 10.05 3.76 3.92
C GLY A 149 9.33 5.02 4.40
N ALA A 150 8.07 5.22 4.00
CA ALA A 150 7.28 6.37 4.46
C ALA A 150 6.95 6.28 5.96
N LEU A 151 6.62 5.09 6.47
CA LEU A 151 6.34 4.85 7.88
C LEU A 151 7.56 5.05 8.77
N GLU A 152 8.73 4.53 8.36
CA GLU A 152 9.98 4.71 9.08
C GLU A 152 10.29 6.19 9.27
N LEU A 153 10.24 6.97 8.18
CA LEU A 153 10.47 8.41 8.22
C LEU A 153 9.42 9.14 9.05
N LEU A 154 8.14 8.76 8.94
CA LEU A 154 7.05 9.35 9.72
C LEU A 154 7.25 9.13 11.22
N ILE A 155 7.55 7.89 11.62
CA ILE A 155 7.76 7.53 13.03
C ILE A 155 9.02 8.21 13.56
N ALA A 156 10.13 8.17 12.82
CA ALA A 156 11.38 8.81 13.22
C ALA A 156 11.22 10.33 13.40
N THR A 157 10.57 10.99 12.43
CA THR A 157 10.28 12.44 12.51
C THR A 157 9.36 12.75 13.68
N TRP A 158 8.34 11.92 13.89
CA TRP A 158 7.40 12.10 14.99
C TRP A 158 8.08 11.99 16.36
N LEU A 159 8.95 10.99 16.56
CA LEU A 159 9.71 10.85 17.79
C LEU A 159 10.65 12.05 18.00
N ALA A 160 11.41 12.43 16.97
CA ALA A 160 12.37 13.54 17.05
C ALA A 160 11.72 14.89 17.39
N LEU A 161 10.51 15.15 16.88
CA LEU A 161 9.77 16.38 17.15
C LEU A 161 8.89 16.29 18.41
N GLY A 162 8.54 15.07 18.84
CA GLY A 162 7.72 14.81 20.02
C GLY A 162 8.44 15.07 21.34
N ASP A 163 9.76 14.86 21.37
CA ASP A 163 10.60 15.14 22.55
C ASP A 163 10.92 16.65 22.71
N ALA A 164 10.57 17.48 21.73
CA ALA A 164 10.83 18.92 21.72
C ALA A 164 9.67 19.78 22.29
N SER A 165 8.64 19.16 22.87
CA SER A 165 7.44 19.81 23.46
C SER A 165 7.21 19.41 24.90
#